data_AF-A0A2V8PIL7-F1
#
_entry.id   AF-A0A2V8PIL7-F1
#
_cell.length_a   1.000
_cell.length_b   1.000
_cell.length_c   1.000
_cell.angle_alpha   90.00
_cell.angle_beta   90.00
_cell.angle_gamma   90.00
#
_symmetry.space_group_name_H-M   'P 1'
#
loop_
_entity.id
_entity.type
_entity.pdbx_description
1 polymer ?
#
loop_
_entity_poly.entity_id
_entity_poly.type
_entity_poly.pdbx_seq_one_letter_code
_entity_poly.pdbx_strand_id
1 'polypeptide(L)'
;MISLSRADRTRRTVSGVMTTLTALCTFLAVGILIVILSYIAMRGISALTFRFLFDTPRPVGEGGGIGNAIVGSAVLLALSSVIGIPVGIATGIYLSEFGAGMFASAVRFLVDTLTGIPSIVTGVFVYAVIVLRMSHFSGFAGGIALALITIPIVTRTTEEM
;
A
#
# COMPACT_ATOMS: atom_id res chain seq x y z
N MET A 1 -35.53 -4.17 39.60
CA MET A 1 -34.14 -4.06 40.12
C MET A 1 -33.33 -5.23 39.61
N ILE A 2 -32.63 -5.08 38.48
CA ILE A 2 -31.82 -6.15 37.88
C ILE A 2 -30.50 -6.20 38.65
N SER A 3 -30.26 -7.25 39.43
CA SER A 3 -28.98 -7.45 40.09
C SER A 3 -27.93 -7.77 39.03
N LEU A 4 -26.95 -6.89 38.86
CA LEU A 4 -25.82 -7.14 37.97
C LEU A 4 -25.02 -8.29 38.58
N SER A 5 -24.92 -9.42 37.85
CA SER A 5 -24.04 -10.52 38.19
C SER A 5 -22.61 -10.00 38.35
N ARG A 6 -21.82 -10.53 39.29
CA ARG A 6 -20.42 -10.14 39.49
C ARG A 6 -19.61 -10.19 38.19
N ALA A 7 -19.98 -11.08 37.26
CA ALA A 7 -19.41 -11.20 35.93
C ALA A 7 -19.63 -9.95 35.05
N ASP A 8 -20.80 -9.31 35.12
CA ASP A 8 -21.12 -8.11 34.33
C ASP A 8 -20.38 -6.87 34.83
N ARG A 9 -20.12 -6.81 36.15
CA ARG A 9 -19.34 -5.73 36.76
C ARG A 9 -17.87 -5.80 36.34
N THR A 10 -17.27 -6.99 36.36
CA THR A 10 -15.89 -7.22 35.90
C THR A 10 -15.74 -6.96 34.40
N ARG A 11 -16.71 -7.37 33.58
CA ARG A 11 -16.70 -7.08 32.13
C ARG A 11 -16.75 -5.58 31.85
N ARG A 12 -17.57 -4.82 32.58
CA ARG A 12 -17.67 -3.35 32.42
C ARG A 12 -16.41 -2.62 32.87
N THR A 13 -15.77 -3.03 33.98
CA THR A 13 -14.51 -2.41 34.41
C THR A 13 -13.37 -2.73 33.45
N VAL A 14 -13.23 -3.99 33.02
CA VAL A 14 -12.22 -4.39 32.03
C VAL A 14 -12.43 -3.65 30.71
N SER A 15 -13.67 -3.57 30.22
CA SER A 15 -13.99 -2.80 29.01
C SER A 15 -13.64 -1.32 29.17
N GLY A 16 -14.00 -0.69 30.29
CA GLY A 16 -13.65 0.71 30.54
C GLY A 16 -12.14 0.97 30.59
N VAL A 17 -11.38 0.08 31.25
CA VAL A 17 -9.91 0.15 31.30
C VAL A 17 -9.31 -0.03 29.91
N MET A 18 -9.74 -1.03 29.14
CA MET A 18 -9.22 -1.30 27.79
C MET A 18 -9.52 -0.16 26.81
N THR A 19 -10.73 0.41 26.86
CA THR A 19 -11.09 1.57 26.04
C THR A 19 -10.25 2.78 26.41
N THR A 20 -10.03 3.04 27.70
CA THR A 20 -9.19 4.16 28.16
C THR A 20 -7.73 3.97 27.73
N LEU A 21 -7.19 2.77 27.88
CA LEU A 21 -5.82 2.44 27.46
C LEU A 21 -5.64 2.60 25.95
N THR A 22 -6.59 2.08 25.16
CA THR A 22 -6.57 2.22 23.69
C THR A 22 -6.68 3.68 23.27
N ALA A 23 -7.54 4.47 23.94
CA ALA A 23 -7.65 5.90 23.70
C ALA A 23 -6.33 6.61 24.00
N LEU A 24 -5.69 6.33 25.13
CA LEU A 24 -4.38 6.90 25.48
C LEU A 24 -3.30 6.54 24.46
N CYS A 25 -3.20 5.26 24.06
CA CYS A 25 -2.28 4.81 23.02
C CYS A 25 -2.55 5.54 21.68
N THR A 26 -3.82 5.71 21.31
CA THR A 26 -4.22 6.43 20.10
C THR A 26 -3.82 7.91 20.17
N PHE A 27 -4.08 8.59 21.29
CA PHE A 27 -3.67 9.98 21.49
C PHE A 27 -2.15 10.15 21.47
N LEU A 28 -1.42 9.20 22.05
CA LEU A 28 0.05 9.20 22.01
C LEU A 28 0.57 9.01 20.58
N ALA A 29 0.03 8.06 19.82
CA ALA A 29 0.41 7.82 18.43
C ALA A 29 0.10 9.03 17.55
N VAL A 30 -1.11 9.60 17.66
CA VAL A 30 -1.51 10.82 16.94
C VAL A 30 -0.65 12.01 17.36
N GLY A 31 -0.35 12.16 18.66
CA GLY A 31 0.52 13.20 19.17
C GLY A 31 1.93 13.13 18.57
N ILE A 32 2.53 11.94 18.53
CA ILE A 32 3.83 11.71 17.87
C ILE A 32 3.75 12.03 16.37
N LEU A 33 2.69 11.60 15.69
CA LEU A 33 2.47 11.92 14.28
C LEU A 33 2.42 13.43 14.05
N ILE A 34 1.67 14.17 14.87
CA ILE A 34 1.59 15.63 14.79
C ILE A 34 2.96 16.27 15.00
N VAL A 35 3.75 15.80 15.98
CA VAL A 35 5.11 16.31 16.22
C VAL A 35 6.00 16.07 15.02
N ILE A 36 6.00 14.87 14.44
CA ILE A 36 6.82 14.53 13.26
C ILE A 36 6.40 15.39 12.07
N LEU A 37 5.10 15.49 11.78
CA LEU A 37 4.59 16.29 10.67
C LEU A 37 4.91 17.78 10.85
N SER A 38 4.74 18.32 12.06
CA SER A 38 5.06 19.72 12.35
C SER A 38 6.56 20.00 12.23
N TYR A 39 7.41 19.10 12.73
CA TYR A 39 8.85 19.22 12.63
C TYR A 39 9.33 19.20 11.17
N ILE A 40 8.81 18.27 10.36
CA ILE A 40 9.09 18.19 8.92
C ILE A 40 8.58 19.44 8.21
N ALA A 41 7.36 19.90 8.51
CA ALA A 41 6.80 21.09 7.90
C ALA A 41 7.66 22.33 8.18
N MET A 42 7.99 22.61 9.44
CA MET A 42 8.78 23.79 9.82
C MET A 42 10.17 23.79 9.17
N ARG A 43 10.82 22.63 9.06
CA ARG A 43 12.17 22.51 8.45
C ARG A 43 12.13 22.39 6.93
N GLY A 44 11.04 21.88 6.37
CA GLY A 44 10.91 21.56 4.95
C GLY A 44 10.26 22.65 4.12
N ILE A 45 9.43 23.53 4.71
CA ILE A 45 8.69 24.53 3.93
C ILE A 45 9.62 25.50 3.19
N SER A 46 10.75 25.86 3.79
CA SER A 46 11.76 26.72 3.16
C SER A 46 12.48 26.04 2.00
N ALA A 47 12.47 24.71 1.94
CA ALA A 47 13.05 23.94 0.84
C ALA A 47 12.06 23.73 -0.33
N LEU A 48 10.76 23.99 -0.14
CA LEU A 48 9.73 23.86 -1.18
C LEU A 48 9.82 25.01 -2.19
N THR A 49 10.72 24.88 -3.15
CA THR A 49 10.84 25.81 -4.29
C THR A 49 10.43 25.10 -5.58
N PHE A 50 9.96 25.83 -6.60
CA PHE A 50 9.72 25.27 -7.93
C PHE A 50 10.92 24.48 -8.48
N ARG A 51 12.14 24.97 -8.23
CA ARG A 51 13.38 24.27 -8.56
C ARG A 51 13.51 22.94 -7.83
N PHE A 52 13.14 22.87 -6.56
CA PHE A 52 13.15 21.61 -5.81
C PHE A 52 12.18 20.59 -6.42
N LEU A 53 11.02 21.00 -6.92
CA LEU A 53 10.07 20.05 -7.51
C LEU A 53 10.52 19.52 -8.88
N PHE A 54 11.08 20.38 -9.74
CA PHE A 54 11.31 20.03 -11.14
C PHE A 54 12.77 19.86 -11.56
N ASP A 55 13.74 20.39 -10.81
CA ASP A 55 15.16 20.15 -11.13
C ASP A 55 15.53 18.68 -10.89
N THR A 56 16.56 18.24 -11.61
CA THR A 56 17.15 16.93 -11.41
C THR A 56 17.86 16.84 -10.05
N PRO A 57 17.86 15.65 -9.42
CA PRO A 57 18.67 15.43 -8.23
C PRO A 57 20.15 15.63 -8.57
N ARG A 58 20.87 16.30 -7.67
CA ARG A 58 22.33 16.47 -7.73
C ARG A 58 22.98 15.62 -6.62
N PRO A 59 24.31 15.43 -6.63
CA PRO A 59 25.00 14.72 -5.57
C PRO A 59 24.64 15.26 -4.17
N VAL A 60 24.71 14.36 -3.19
CA VAL A 60 24.36 14.67 -1.81
C VAL A 60 25.17 15.87 -1.30
N GLY A 61 24.47 16.86 -0.74
CA GLY A 61 25.10 18.07 -0.19
C GLY A 61 25.14 19.28 -1.12
N GLU A 62 24.92 19.14 -2.43
CA GLU A 62 24.95 20.27 -3.38
C GLU A 62 23.60 20.97 -3.58
N GLY A 63 22.55 20.49 -2.89
CA GLY A 63 21.17 20.86 -3.17
C GLY A 63 20.71 20.28 -4.52
N GLY A 64 19.40 20.07 -4.71
CA GLY A 64 18.88 19.47 -5.94
C GLY A 64 17.37 19.31 -5.88
N GLY A 65 16.77 18.88 -6.98
CA GLY A 65 15.34 18.64 -7.04
C GLY A 65 14.95 17.16 -7.02
N ILE A 66 13.66 16.91 -6.87
CA ILE A 66 13.03 15.59 -6.85
C ILE A 66 12.32 15.26 -8.16
N GLY A 67 12.58 16.01 -9.25
CA GLY A 67 11.87 15.88 -10.52
C GLY A 67 11.89 14.46 -11.08
N ASN A 68 13.05 13.80 -11.07
CA ASN A 68 13.20 12.41 -11.53
C ASN A 68 12.40 11.43 -10.67
N ALA A 69 12.25 11.67 -9.37
CA ALA A 69 11.47 10.81 -8.48
C ALA A 69 9.96 10.94 -8.76
N ILE A 70 9.49 12.16 -9.02
CA ILE A 70 8.09 12.43 -9.40
C ILE A 70 7.78 11.76 -10.74
N VAL A 71 8.59 12.04 -11.78
CA VAL A 71 8.39 11.48 -13.13
C VAL A 71 8.54 9.95 -13.09
N GLY A 72 9.55 9.43 -12.41
CA GLY A 72 9.75 7.99 -12.26
C GLY A 72 8.57 7.31 -11.59
N SER A 73 8.05 7.88 -10.50
CA SER A 73 6.86 7.35 -9.82
C SER A 73 5.62 7.39 -10.72
N ALA A 74 5.42 8.49 -11.46
CA ALA A 74 4.31 8.62 -12.40
C ALA A 74 4.37 7.56 -13.52
N VAL A 75 5.56 7.31 -14.07
CA VAL A 75 5.77 6.27 -15.10
C VAL A 75 5.48 4.88 -14.53
N LEU A 76 5.98 4.57 -13.32
CA LEU A 76 5.71 3.28 -12.66
C LEU A 76 4.20 3.08 -12.42
N LEU A 77 3.53 4.12 -11.90
CA LEU A 77 2.08 4.09 -11.68
C LEU A 77 1.31 3.94 -12.98
N ALA A 78 1.68 4.66 -14.04
CA ALA A 78 1.01 4.56 -15.33
C ALA A 78 1.14 3.15 -15.93
N LEU A 79 2.34 2.59 -15.93
CA LEU A 79 2.58 1.22 -16.41
C LEU A 79 1.82 0.18 -15.57
N SER A 80 1.86 0.32 -14.25
CA SER A 80 1.12 -0.54 -13.33
C SER A 80 -0.38 -0.46 -13.58
N SER A 81 -0.91 0.74 -13.77
CA SER A 81 -2.33 0.96 -14.03
C SER A 81 -2.78 0.36 -15.36
N VAL A 82 -2.01 0.56 -16.43
CA VAL A 82 -2.35 0.03 -17.77
C VAL A 82 -2.40 -1.50 -17.79
N ILE A 83 -1.62 -2.18 -16.95
CA ILE A 83 -1.57 -3.65 -16.92
C ILE A 83 -2.45 -4.20 -15.80
N GLY A 84 -2.21 -3.75 -14.57
CA GLY A 84 -2.81 -4.31 -13.37
C GLY A 84 -4.30 -4.00 -13.22
N ILE A 85 -4.76 -2.80 -13.62
CA ILE A 85 -6.18 -2.45 -13.48
C ILE A 85 -7.05 -3.26 -14.45
N PRO A 86 -6.78 -3.32 -15.76
CA PRO A 86 -7.61 -4.13 -16.66
C PRO A 86 -7.63 -5.62 -16.30
N VAL A 87 -6.48 -6.19 -15.92
CA VAL A 87 -6.39 -7.60 -15.50
C VAL A 87 -7.16 -7.83 -14.20
N GLY A 88 -7.02 -6.94 -13.23
CA GLY A 88 -7.74 -7.04 -11.96
C GLY A 88 -9.25 -6.91 -12.14
N ILE A 89 -9.71 -5.92 -12.90
CA ILE A 89 -11.14 -5.71 -13.19
C ILE A 89 -11.71 -6.91 -13.95
N ALA A 90 -11.05 -7.38 -15.00
CA ALA A 90 -11.53 -8.53 -15.78
C ALA A 90 -11.63 -9.80 -14.92
N THR A 91 -10.65 -10.02 -14.03
CA THR A 91 -10.66 -11.16 -13.10
C THR A 91 -11.77 -11.00 -12.06
N GLY A 92 -11.95 -9.80 -11.52
CA GLY A 92 -12.99 -9.50 -10.53
C GLY A 92 -14.40 -9.66 -11.09
N ILE A 93 -14.67 -9.11 -12.28
CA ILE A 93 -15.94 -9.29 -13.00
C ILE A 93 -16.20 -10.78 -13.27
N TYR A 94 -15.18 -11.52 -13.68
CA TYR A 94 -15.32 -12.96 -13.87
C TYR A 94 -15.71 -13.68 -12.57
N LEU A 95 -15.07 -13.34 -11.45
CA LEU A 95 -15.33 -13.96 -10.16
C LEU A 95 -16.68 -13.56 -9.55
N SER A 96 -17.15 -12.33 -9.77
CA SER A 96 -18.46 -11.87 -9.28
C SER A 96 -19.60 -12.50 -10.07
N GLU A 97 -19.50 -12.55 -11.41
CA GLU A 97 -20.57 -13.06 -12.27
C GLU A 97 -20.56 -14.60 -12.38
N PHE A 98 -19.37 -15.20 -12.52
CA PHE A 98 -19.19 -16.65 -12.73
C PHE A 98 -18.54 -17.33 -11.52
N GLY A 99 -18.82 -16.84 -10.31
CA GLY A 99 -18.19 -17.29 -9.07
C GLY A 99 -18.41 -18.75 -8.67
N ALA A 100 -19.18 -19.53 -9.43
CA ALA A 100 -19.45 -20.95 -9.16
C ALA A 100 -18.48 -21.88 -9.91
N GLY A 101 -17.97 -22.91 -9.21
CA GLY A 101 -17.19 -23.99 -9.80
C GLY A 101 -15.72 -24.05 -9.36
N MET A 102 -15.03 -25.13 -9.75
CA MET A 102 -13.64 -25.38 -9.37
C MET A 102 -12.67 -24.32 -9.88
N PHE A 103 -12.89 -23.79 -11.08
CA PHE A 103 -12.01 -22.77 -11.67
C PHE A 103 -12.09 -21.44 -10.91
N ALA A 104 -13.31 -20.96 -10.61
CA ALA A 104 -13.48 -19.75 -9.80
C ALA A 104 -12.88 -19.90 -8.39
N SER A 105 -13.02 -21.09 -7.78
CA SER A 105 -12.37 -21.40 -6.50
C SER A 105 -10.83 -21.38 -6.59
N ALA A 106 -10.26 -21.94 -7.65
CA ALA A 106 -8.82 -21.92 -7.89
C ALA A 106 -8.29 -20.50 -8.12
N VAL A 107 -9.00 -19.68 -8.91
CA VAL A 107 -8.63 -18.28 -9.14
C VAL A 107 -8.68 -17.48 -7.84
N ARG A 108 -9.73 -17.62 -7.02
CA ARG A 108 -9.80 -16.99 -5.68
C ARG A 108 -8.62 -17.38 -4.80
N PHE A 109 -8.32 -18.68 -4.74
CA PHE A 109 -7.19 -19.18 -3.96
C PHE A 109 -5.86 -18.57 -4.42
N LEU A 110 -5.65 -18.43 -5.73
CA LEU A 110 -4.46 -17.78 -6.27
C LEU A 110 -4.42 -16.29 -5.92
N VAL A 111 -5.53 -15.57 -6.05
CA VAL A 111 -5.63 -14.14 -5.69
C VAL A 111 -5.36 -13.92 -4.20
N ASP A 112 -5.89 -14.78 -3.34
CA ASP A 112 -5.66 -14.74 -1.90
C ASP A 112 -4.21 -15.06 -1.55
N THR A 113 -3.62 -16.04 -2.23
CA THR A 113 -2.20 -16.36 -2.08
C THR A 113 -1.33 -15.18 -2.50
N LEU A 114 -1.62 -14.54 -3.64
CA LEU A 114 -0.92 -13.34 -4.09
C LEU A 114 -1.02 -12.18 -3.10
N THR A 115 -2.17 -12.04 -2.43
CA THR A 115 -2.37 -11.03 -1.38
C THR A 115 -1.56 -11.32 -0.13
N GLY A 116 -1.35 -12.60 0.20
CA GLY A 116 -0.54 -13.03 1.33
C GLY A 116 0.98 -12.93 1.10
N ILE A 117 1.43 -12.81 -0.16
CA ILE A 117 2.85 -12.69 -0.47
C ILE A 117 3.37 -11.30 -0.05
N PRO A 118 4.47 -11.22 0.73
CA PRO A 118 5.08 -9.94 1.05
C PRO A 118 5.54 -9.21 -0.22
N SER A 119 5.30 -7.90 -0.31
CA SER A 119 5.61 -7.09 -1.51
C SER A 119 7.08 -7.16 -1.95
N ILE A 120 8.01 -7.34 -1.00
CA ILE A 120 9.44 -7.51 -1.30
C ILE A 120 9.73 -8.79 -2.10
N VAL A 121 8.97 -9.87 -1.85
CA VAL A 121 9.13 -11.14 -2.56
C VAL A 121 8.72 -10.97 -4.03
N THR A 122 7.62 -10.28 -4.30
CA THR A 122 7.20 -9.92 -5.66
C THR A 122 8.26 -9.07 -6.36
N GLY A 123 8.88 -8.12 -5.65
CA GLY A 123 9.98 -7.32 -6.17
C GLY A 123 11.21 -8.15 -6.55
N VAL A 124 11.65 -9.07 -5.69
CA VAL A 124 12.80 -9.95 -5.95
C VAL A 124 12.49 -10.93 -7.09
N PHE A 125 11.26 -11.44 -7.17
CA PHE A 125 10.81 -12.28 -8.29
C PHE A 125 10.96 -11.57 -9.63
N VAL A 126 10.44 -10.34 -9.74
CA VAL A 126 10.57 -9.54 -10.96
C VAL A 126 12.01 -9.18 -11.27
N TYR A 127 12.81 -8.89 -10.23
CA TYR A 127 14.24 -8.67 -10.41
C TYR A 127 14.92 -9.88 -11.06
N ALA A 128 14.66 -11.09 -10.54
CA ALA A 128 15.25 -12.32 -11.05
C ALA A 128 14.81 -12.65 -12.49
N VAL A 129 13.52 -12.47 -12.80
CA VAL A 129 12.94 -12.87 -14.10
C VAL A 129 13.21 -11.82 -15.19
N ILE A 130 13.14 -10.53 -14.86
CA ILE A 130 13.19 -9.44 -15.84
C ILE A 130 14.52 -8.69 -15.76
N VAL A 131 14.88 -8.15 -14.60
CA VAL A 131 16.05 -7.26 -14.48
C VAL A 131 17.35 -7.97 -14.80
N LEU A 132 17.58 -9.17 -14.27
CA LEU A 132 18.79 -9.95 -14.57
C LEU A 132 18.92 -10.26 -16.07
N ARG A 133 17.81 -10.54 -16.74
CA ARG A 133 17.81 -10.84 -18.18
C ARG A 133 18.06 -9.60 -19.03
N MET A 134 17.54 -8.44 -18.61
CA MET A 134 17.76 -7.15 -19.28
C MET A 134 19.14 -6.55 -18.97
N SER A 135 19.83 -7.05 -17.94
CA SER A 135 21.16 -6.59 -17.46
C SER A 135 21.23 -5.10 -17.08
N HIS A 136 20.08 -4.44 -16.90
CA HIS A 136 19.97 -3.07 -16.41
C HIS A 136 18.63 -2.88 -15.69
N PHE A 137 18.58 -1.91 -14.78
CA PHE A 137 17.33 -1.51 -14.12
C PHE A 137 16.47 -0.69 -15.08
N SER A 138 15.19 -1.03 -15.18
CA SER A 138 14.25 -0.32 -16.06
C SER A 138 12.95 0.01 -15.32
N GLY A 139 12.36 1.17 -15.66
CA GLY A 139 11.03 1.53 -15.18
C GLY A 139 9.95 0.55 -15.61
N PHE A 140 10.16 -0.16 -16.74
CA PHE A 140 9.28 -1.22 -17.19
C PHE A 140 9.24 -2.40 -16.21
N ALA A 141 10.40 -2.88 -15.75
CA ALA A 141 10.47 -3.94 -14.75
C ALA A 141 9.79 -3.53 -13.43
N GLY A 142 10.05 -2.30 -12.97
CA GLY A 142 9.38 -1.75 -11.78
C GLY A 142 7.86 -1.64 -11.96
N GLY A 143 7.39 -1.24 -13.14
CA GLY A 143 5.97 -1.15 -13.49
C GLY A 143 5.29 -2.51 -13.46
N ILE A 144 5.94 -3.57 -13.96
CA ILE A 144 5.44 -4.95 -13.88
C ILE A 144 5.37 -5.42 -12.42
N ALA A 145 6.40 -5.16 -11.60
CA ALA A 145 6.37 -5.51 -10.19
C ALA A 145 5.19 -4.86 -9.46
N LEU A 146 4.94 -3.58 -9.75
CA LEU A 146 3.81 -2.85 -9.18
C LEU A 146 2.46 -3.35 -9.73
N ALA A 147 2.39 -3.74 -11.00
CA ALA A 147 1.20 -4.32 -11.60
C ALA A 147 0.81 -5.63 -10.89
N LEU A 148 1.78 -6.50 -10.62
CA LEU A 148 1.54 -7.77 -9.91
C LEU A 148 0.98 -7.56 -8.50
N ILE A 149 1.43 -6.52 -7.80
CA ILE A 149 0.91 -6.15 -6.48
C ILE A 149 -0.52 -5.58 -6.60
N THR A 150 -0.79 -4.84 -7.68
CA THR A 150 -2.07 -4.16 -7.91
C THR A 150 -3.19 -5.13 -8.28
N ILE A 151 -2.90 -6.18 -9.06
CA ILE A 151 -3.90 -7.16 -9.53
C ILE A 151 -4.80 -7.70 -8.41
N PRO A 152 -4.29 -8.33 -7.33
CA PRO A 152 -5.15 -8.94 -6.33
C PRO A 152 -6.02 -7.92 -5.58
N ILE A 153 -5.50 -6.71 -5.36
CA ILE A 153 -6.23 -5.63 -4.71
C ILE A 153 -7.42 -5.22 -5.59
N VAL A 154 -7.18 -4.95 -6.88
CA VAL A 154 -8.23 -4.55 -7.81
C VAL A 154 -9.24 -5.67 -8.03
N THR A 155 -8.78 -6.92 -8.18
CA THR A 155 -9.65 -8.10 -8.31
C THR A 155 -10.60 -8.21 -7.12
N ARG A 156 -10.08 -8.14 -5.88
CA ARG A 156 -10.92 -8.23 -4.68
C ARG A 156 -11.91 -7.09 -4.58
N THR A 157 -11.47 -5.85 -4.79
CA THR A 157 -12.37 -4.69 -4.77
C THR A 157 -13.45 -4.77 -5.84
N THR A 158 -13.18 -5.39 -6.99
CA THR A 158 -14.16 -5.57 -8.07
C THR A 158 -15.09 -6.75 -7.83
N GLU A 159 -14.61 -7.81 -7.16
CA GLU A 159 -15.41 -8.98 -6.80
C GLU A 159 -16.43 -8.69 -5.69
N GLU A 160 -16.05 -7.84 -4.72
CA GLU A 160 -16.90 -7.48 -3.57
C GLU A 160 -17.97 -6.42 -3.87
N MET A 161 -17.89 -5.76 -5.04
CA MET A 161 -18.85 -4.77 -5.52
C MET A 161 -20.04 -5.42 -6.22
#